data_AF-A0A8T1AEA6-F1
#
_entry.id   AF-A0A8T1AEA6-F1
#
_cell.length_a   1.000
_cell.length_b   1.000
_cell.length_c   1.000
_cell.angle_alpha   90.00
_cell.angle_beta   90.00
_cell.angle_gamma   90.00
#
_symmetry.space_group_name_H-M   'P 1'
#
loop_
_entity.id
_entity.type
_entity.pdbx_description
1 polymer ?
#
loop_
_entity_poly.entity_id
_entity_poly.type
_entity_poly.pdbx_seq_one_letter_code
_entity_poly.pdbx_strand_id
1 'polypeptide(L)'
;MAYVSNLSRPINQRLVAKQYNVSIETLEKHMSPDYKADPKYRFYNGNHMESHLYEGVEPSDFYDKLENVLSTQSSAFKVNVALGYKLVSKTDPDDTRYFYPNLANTYVFNKPVAINSKADIRKKVISDIRYMELANKLNYPSSGYKLKEITAFKIFIYHRDHTLGDSEAVIPKIIRENKHVINFPNTNNKCVFHCIA
;
A
#
# COMPACT_ATOMS: atom_id res chain seq x y z
N MET A 1 3.29 11.14 28.39
CA MET A 1 3.80 10.70 27.07
C MET A 1 4.96 11.60 26.70
N ALA A 2 6.14 11.06 26.44
CA ALA A 2 7.27 11.85 25.96
C ALA A 2 7.16 11.99 24.43
N TYR A 3 6.91 13.19 23.94
CA TYR A 3 6.92 13.47 22.51
C TYR A 3 8.37 13.63 22.05
N VAL A 4 8.92 12.56 21.47
CA VAL A 4 10.25 12.58 20.88
C VAL A 4 10.12 13.13 19.46
N SER A 5 10.37 14.43 19.29
CA SER A 5 10.17 15.13 18.01
C SER A 5 11.33 14.97 17.03
N ASN A 6 12.52 14.56 17.48
CA ASN A 6 13.70 14.49 16.63
C ASN A 6 14.46 13.17 16.75
N LEU A 7 14.22 12.26 15.80
CA LEU A 7 14.85 10.94 15.77
C LEU A 7 16.28 10.95 15.19
N SER A 8 16.83 12.09 14.79
CA SER A 8 18.24 12.16 14.35
C SER A 8 19.24 12.05 15.50
N ARG A 9 18.80 12.16 16.76
CA ARG A 9 19.66 12.03 17.95
C ARG A 9 19.73 10.57 18.42
N PRO A 10 20.93 10.00 18.65
CA PRO A 10 21.08 8.62 19.14
C PRO A 10 20.36 8.33 20.45
N ILE A 11 20.28 9.31 21.35
CA ILE A 11 19.56 9.20 22.63
C ILE A 11 18.06 8.97 22.40
N ASN A 12 17.50 9.67 21.41
CA ASN A 12 16.08 9.58 21.05
C ASN A 12 15.77 8.25 20.34
N GLN A 13 16.68 7.78 19.49
CA GLN A 13 16.58 6.46 18.87
C GLN A 13 16.56 5.34 19.92
N ARG A 14 17.42 5.40 20.95
CA ARG A 14 17.41 4.43 22.07
C ARG A 14 16.08 4.43 22.83
N LEU A 15 15.51 5.61 23.09
CA LEU A 15 14.22 5.73 23.78
C LEU A 15 13.09 5.12 22.95
N VAL A 16 13.07 5.36 21.64
CA VAL A 16 12.08 4.79 20.72
C VAL A 16 12.27 3.28 20.57
N ALA A 17 13.50 2.81 20.37
CA ALA A 17 13.81 1.39 20.29
C ALA A 17 13.30 0.63 21.53
N LYS A 18 13.53 1.19 22.72
CA LYS A 18 13.03 0.64 23.99
C LYS A 18 11.50 0.71 24.11
N GLN A 19 10.89 1.82 23.70
CA GLN A 19 9.44 2.02 23.76
C GLN A 19 8.68 1.00 22.89
N TYR A 20 9.22 0.69 21.71
CA TYR A 20 8.60 -0.21 20.73
C TYR A 20 9.17 -1.63 20.77
N ASN A 21 10.05 -1.93 21.73
CA ASN A 21 10.70 -3.22 21.89
C ASN A 21 11.37 -3.76 20.60
N VAL A 22 12.10 -2.87 19.91
CA VAL A 22 12.87 -3.17 18.69
C VAL A 22 14.35 -2.94 18.95
N SER A 23 15.24 -3.68 18.28
CA SER A 23 16.69 -3.45 18.42
C SER A 23 17.07 -2.11 17.81
N ILE A 24 18.10 -1.47 18.38
CA ILE A 24 18.58 -0.18 17.87
C ILE A 24 19.08 -0.30 16.43
N GLU A 25 19.74 -1.41 16.11
CA GLU A 25 20.21 -1.74 14.76
C GLU A 25 19.04 -1.82 13.75
N THR A 26 17.91 -2.40 14.16
CA THR A 26 16.70 -2.48 13.33
C THR A 26 16.12 -1.08 13.11
N LEU A 27 16.03 -0.27 14.17
CA LEU A 27 15.55 1.10 14.08
C LEU A 27 16.45 1.96 13.18
N GLU A 28 17.76 1.91 13.36
CA GLU A 28 18.75 2.63 12.56
C GLU A 28 18.72 2.21 11.10
N LYS A 29 18.59 0.91 10.82
CA LYS A 29 18.36 0.38 9.47
C LYS A 29 17.13 1.02 8.84
N HIS A 30 15.97 0.99 9.49
CA HIS A 30 14.74 1.59 8.93
C HIS A 30 14.78 3.13 8.79
N MET A 31 15.66 3.78 9.56
CA MET A 31 15.83 5.23 9.57
C MET A 31 16.89 5.74 8.58
N SER A 32 17.79 4.87 8.10
CA SER A 32 18.85 5.25 7.18
C SER A 32 18.28 5.88 5.88
N PRO A 33 18.85 7.00 5.38
CA PRO A 33 18.51 7.53 4.05
C PRO A 33 18.65 6.45 2.97
N ASP A 34 19.64 5.58 3.12
CA ASP A 34 19.98 4.53 2.16
C ASP A 34 19.05 3.31 2.25
N TYR A 35 18.34 3.13 3.37
CA TYR A 35 17.28 2.12 3.47
C TYR A 35 16.08 2.45 2.58
N LYS A 36 15.85 3.75 2.33
CA LYS A 36 14.89 4.22 1.32
C LYS A 36 15.51 4.30 -0.07
N ALA A 37 16.83 4.41 -0.18
CA ALA A 37 17.56 4.36 -1.45
C ALA A 37 17.88 2.89 -1.84
N ASP A 38 16.84 2.07 -1.93
CA ASP A 38 16.95 0.83 -2.68
C ASP A 38 17.24 1.22 -4.14
N PRO A 39 18.38 0.83 -4.76
CA PRO A 39 18.71 1.22 -6.13
C PRO A 39 17.68 0.74 -7.16
N LYS A 40 16.79 -0.17 -6.74
CA LYS A 40 15.67 -0.70 -7.50
C LYS A 40 14.31 -0.14 -7.08
N TYR A 41 14.28 0.80 -6.14
CA TYR A 41 13.09 1.58 -5.82
C TYR A 41 13.00 2.80 -6.72
N ARG A 42 11.83 3.00 -7.35
CA ARG A 42 11.54 4.20 -8.13
C ARG A 42 10.23 4.80 -7.66
N PHE A 43 10.29 6.08 -7.30
CA PHE A 43 9.14 6.87 -6.89
C PHE A 43 8.77 7.87 -7.98
N TYR A 44 7.47 8.00 -8.23
CA TYR A 44 6.91 9.05 -9.05
C TYR A 44 5.78 9.73 -8.28
N ASN A 45 5.81 11.05 -8.21
CA ASN A 45 4.75 11.86 -7.61
C ASN A 45 4.14 12.77 -8.68
N GLY A 46 2.83 12.68 -8.88
CA GLY A 46 2.07 13.56 -9.75
C GLY A 46 0.85 14.13 -9.02
N ASN A 47 0.19 15.12 -9.62
CA ASN A 47 -0.88 15.88 -8.95
C ASN A 47 -2.06 15.04 -8.44
N HIS A 48 -2.38 13.93 -9.11
CA HIS A 48 -3.54 13.09 -8.78
C HIS A 48 -3.17 11.64 -8.46
N MET A 49 -1.91 11.28 -8.65
CA MET A 49 -1.43 9.92 -8.52
C MET A 49 0.05 9.89 -8.22
N GLU A 50 0.43 9.04 -7.28
CA GLU A 50 1.80 8.64 -7.05
C GLU A 50 1.98 7.15 -7.37
N SER A 51 3.21 6.77 -7.72
CA SER A 51 3.55 5.37 -7.94
C SER A 51 4.87 4.98 -7.30
N HIS A 52 4.90 3.76 -6.77
CA HIS A 52 6.02 3.17 -6.06
C HIS A 52 6.39 1.87 -6.74
N LEU A 53 7.54 1.82 -7.41
CA LEU A 53 8.09 0.60 -8.00
C LEU A 53 9.19 0.06 -7.09
N TYR A 54 9.12 -1.22 -6.75
CA TYR A 54 10.21 -1.95 -6.12
C TYR A 54 10.59 -3.13 -7.01
N GLU A 55 11.87 -3.28 -7.35
CA GLU A 55 12.40 -4.43 -8.09
C GLU A 55 13.41 -5.22 -7.24
N GLY A 56 13.55 -6.52 -7.46
CA GLY A 56 14.47 -7.38 -6.70
C GLY A 56 14.09 -7.54 -5.22
N VAL A 57 12.80 -7.52 -4.92
CA VAL A 57 12.25 -7.68 -3.56
C VAL A 57 12.31 -9.14 -3.15
N GLU A 58 12.80 -9.40 -1.93
CA GLU A 58 12.72 -10.73 -1.34
C GLU A 58 11.28 -11.10 -0.98
N PRO A 59 10.85 -12.35 -1.15
CA PRO A 59 9.47 -12.77 -0.85
C PRO A 59 9.02 -12.47 0.59
N SER A 60 9.93 -12.51 1.57
CA SER A 60 9.64 -12.16 2.97
C SER A 60 9.31 -10.68 3.16
N ASP A 61 9.93 -9.81 2.37
CA ASP A 61 9.83 -8.36 2.51
C ASP A 61 8.68 -7.76 1.70
N PHE A 62 8.11 -8.54 0.77
CA PHE A 62 7.09 -8.07 -0.17
C PHE A 62 5.88 -7.46 0.53
N TYR A 63 5.26 -8.21 1.45
CA TYR A 63 4.05 -7.78 2.14
C TYR A 63 4.31 -6.60 3.07
N ASP A 64 5.46 -6.60 3.75
CA ASP A 64 5.82 -5.53 4.67
C ASP A 64 6.07 -4.21 3.94
N LYS A 65 6.81 -4.25 2.80
CA LYS A 65 7.02 -3.06 1.96
C LYS A 65 5.71 -2.55 1.37
N LEU A 66 4.84 -3.44 0.88
CA LEU A 66 3.52 -3.09 0.36
C LEU A 66 2.65 -2.44 1.44
N GLU A 67 2.54 -3.04 2.62
CA GLU A 67 1.73 -2.51 3.73
C GLU A 67 2.27 -1.18 4.22
N ASN A 68 3.58 -1.00 4.28
CA ASN A 68 4.21 0.25 4.72
C ASN A 68 3.85 1.42 3.77
N VAL A 69 3.96 1.23 2.45
CA VAL A 69 3.60 2.28 1.47
C VAL A 69 2.12 2.66 1.58
N LEU A 70 1.23 1.68 1.79
CA LEU A 70 -0.21 1.94 1.88
C LEU A 70 -0.63 2.53 3.23
N SER A 71 0.06 2.19 4.31
CA SER A 71 -0.28 2.62 5.67
C SER A 71 0.25 4.00 6.06
N THR A 72 1.20 4.53 5.28
CA THR A 72 1.75 5.89 5.42
C THR A 72 0.84 6.97 4.82
N GLN A 73 -0.16 6.58 4.04
CA GLN A 73 -1.16 7.48 3.47
C GLN A 73 -2.04 8.12 4.56
N SER A 74 -2.19 9.44 4.52
CA SER A 74 -2.97 10.22 5.49
C SER A 74 -4.46 10.35 5.13
N SER A 75 -4.76 10.31 3.83
CA SER A 75 -6.10 10.50 3.27
C SER A 75 -6.62 9.18 2.70
N ALA A 76 -7.93 9.07 2.47
CA ALA A 76 -8.49 7.96 1.71
C ALA A 76 -7.96 8.00 0.27
N PHE A 77 -7.77 6.83 -0.33
CA PHE A 77 -7.19 6.72 -1.66
C PHE A 77 -7.82 5.57 -2.45
N LYS A 78 -7.59 5.54 -3.76
CA LYS A 78 -7.76 4.31 -4.55
C LYS A 78 -6.38 3.74 -4.84
N VAL A 79 -6.26 2.43 -4.86
CA VAL A 79 -5.00 1.75 -5.15
C VAL A 79 -5.18 0.77 -6.30
N ASN A 80 -4.19 0.71 -7.18
CA ASN A 80 -3.97 -0.45 -8.04
C ASN A 80 -2.54 -0.98 -7.83
N VAL A 81 -2.34 -2.27 -8.04
CA VAL A 81 -1.06 -2.95 -7.83
C VAL A 81 -0.76 -3.77 -9.07
N ALA A 82 0.48 -3.71 -9.55
CA ALA A 82 1.02 -4.63 -10.54
C ALA A 82 2.15 -5.46 -9.92
N LEU A 83 2.20 -6.74 -10.23
CA LEU A 83 3.19 -7.67 -9.68
C LEU A 83 4.24 -8.02 -10.72
N GLY A 84 5.50 -8.03 -10.34
CA GLY A 84 6.58 -8.61 -11.11
C GLY A 84 7.01 -9.93 -10.51
N TYR A 85 7.03 -10.96 -11.33
CA TYR A 85 7.25 -12.33 -10.85
C TYR A 85 8.04 -13.14 -11.86
N LYS A 86 8.69 -14.18 -11.35
CA LYS A 86 9.32 -15.22 -12.17
C LYS A 86 8.40 -16.42 -12.25
N LEU A 87 8.26 -16.94 -13.46
CA LEU A 87 7.65 -18.22 -13.74
C LEU A 87 8.74 -19.26 -13.96
N VAL A 88 8.41 -20.52 -13.71
CA VAL A 88 9.22 -21.68 -14.06
C VAL A 88 8.38 -22.69 -14.81
N SER A 89 8.95 -23.36 -15.81
CA SER A 89 8.27 -24.44 -16.52
C SER A 89 8.00 -25.62 -15.57
N LYS A 90 6.89 -26.32 -15.80
CA LYS A 90 6.54 -27.54 -15.07
C LYS A 90 7.38 -28.73 -15.51
N THR A 91 7.95 -28.69 -16.72
CA THR A 91 8.73 -29.78 -17.31
C THR A 91 10.23 -29.53 -17.30
N ASP A 92 10.66 -28.26 -17.29
CA ASP A 92 12.06 -27.85 -17.30
C ASP A 92 12.32 -26.82 -16.19
N PRO A 93 13.03 -27.19 -15.11
CA PRO A 93 13.33 -26.28 -14.01
C PRO A 93 14.20 -25.07 -14.40
N ASP A 94 14.95 -25.15 -15.50
CA ASP A 94 15.87 -24.10 -15.95
C ASP A 94 15.17 -23.07 -16.86
N ASP A 95 14.05 -23.44 -17.48
CA ASP A 95 13.20 -22.51 -18.24
C ASP A 95 12.42 -21.60 -17.30
N THR A 96 12.97 -20.41 -17.09
CA THR A 96 12.36 -19.35 -16.28
C THR A 96 12.02 -18.12 -17.11
N ARG A 97 10.90 -17.48 -16.77
CA ARG A 97 10.42 -16.27 -17.46
C ARG A 97 10.12 -15.19 -16.46
N TYR A 98 10.65 -14.00 -16.69
CA TYR A 98 10.37 -12.83 -15.84
C TYR A 98 9.28 -11.95 -16.46
N PHE A 99 8.34 -11.52 -15.62
CA PHE A 99 7.30 -10.56 -15.97
C PHE A 99 7.53 -9.27 -15.18
N TYR A 100 7.61 -8.16 -15.90
CA TYR A 100 7.78 -6.84 -15.30
C TYR A 100 6.43 -6.29 -14.79
N PRO A 101 6.39 -5.62 -13.61
CA PRO A 101 5.16 -5.08 -13.06
C PRO A 101 4.58 -3.95 -13.92
N ASN A 102 3.46 -4.24 -14.57
CA ASN A 102 2.72 -3.33 -15.43
C ASN A 102 1.21 -3.60 -15.34
N LEU A 103 0.41 -2.54 -15.17
CA LEU A 103 -1.05 -2.64 -15.08
C LEU A 103 -1.72 -3.21 -16.34
N ALA A 104 -1.03 -3.25 -17.48
CA ALA A 104 -1.58 -3.82 -18.71
C ALA A 104 -1.69 -5.36 -18.66
N ASN A 105 -0.83 -6.04 -17.91
CA ASN A 105 -0.71 -7.51 -18.00
C ASN A 105 -0.51 -8.22 -16.67
N THR A 106 -0.07 -7.53 -15.62
CA THR A 106 0.27 -8.10 -14.31
C THR A 106 -0.45 -7.38 -13.17
N TYR A 107 -1.59 -6.75 -13.48
CA TYR A 107 -2.43 -6.10 -12.49
C TYR A 107 -3.02 -7.13 -11.51
N VAL A 108 -3.18 -6.70 -10.26
CA VAL A 108 -3.90 -7.44 -9.22
C VAL A 108 -5.40 -7.16 -9.33
N PHE A 109 -5.77 -5.91 -9.61
CA PHE A 109 -7.16 -5.49 -9.71
C PHE A 109 -7.50 -4.99 -11.10
N ASN A 110 -8.61 -5.47 -11.66
CA ASN A 110 -9.16 -4.97 -12.93
C ASN A 110 -9.43 -3.46 -12.88
N LYS A 111 -9.73 -2.92 -11.70
CA LYS A 111 -10.00 -1.50 -11.43
C LYS A 111 -9.39 -1.10 -10.09
N PRO A 112 -8.97 0.16 -9.90
CA PRO A 112 -8.45 0.63 -8.62
C PRO A 112 -9.45 0.43 -7.48
N VAL A 113 -8.98 -0.14 -6.36
CA VAL A 113 -9.78 -0.45 -5.17
C VAL A 113 -9.74 0.71 -4.20
N ALA A 114 -10.89 1.10 -3.65
CA ALA A 114 -10.96 2.16 -2.65
C ALA A 114 -10.52 1.66 -1.26
N ILE A 115 -9.58 2.40 -0.66
CA ILE A 115 -9.08 2.24 0.69
C ILE A 115 -9.58 3.42 1.51
N ASN A 116 -10.54 3.13 2.38
CA ASN A 116 -11.14 4.15 3.24
C ASN A 116 -10.70 4.00 4.70
N SER A 117 -10.03 2.91 5.06
CA SER A 117 -9.46 2.69 6.40
C SER A 117 -8.18 1.87 6.32
N LYS A 118 -7.33 1.92 7.35
CA LYS A 118 -6.13 1.06 7.41
C LYS A 118 -6.47 -0.43 7.39
N ALA A 119 -7.63 -0.81 7.92
CA ALA A 119 -8.09 -2.20 7.90
C ALA A 119 -8.37 -2.69 6.46
N ASP A 120 -8.75 -1.80 5.55
CA ASP A 120 -9.00 -2.16 4.14
C ASP A 120 -7.72 -2.65 3.44
N ILE A 121 -6.54 -2.17 3.85
CA ILE A 121 -5.25 -2.60 3.28
C ILE A 121 -5.10 -4.12 3.41
N ARG A 122 -5.29 -4.64 4.62
CA ARG A 122 -5.21 -6.09 4.87
C ARG A 122 -6.37 -6.86 4.25
N LYS A 123 -7.60 -6.33 4.38
CA LYS A 123 -8.84 -7.01 3.98
C LYS A 123 -9.13 -7.02 2.48
N LYS A 124 -8.58 -6.08 1.72
CA LYS A 124 -8.84 -5.92 0.29
C LYS A 124 -7.58 -6.08 -0.55
N VAL A 125 -6.43 -5.58 -0.08
CA VAL A 125 -5.20 -5.59 -0.89
C VAL A 125 -4.40 -6.85 -0.64
N ILE A 126 -3.98 -7.06 0.61
CA ILE A 126 -3.11 -8.19 0.97
C ILE A 126 -3.82 -9.53 0.80
N SER A 127 -5.09 -9.63 1.22
CA SER A 127 -5.91 -10.83 1.06
C SER A 127 -6.03 -11.27 -0.41
N ASP A 128 -6.25 -10.32 -1.32
CA ASP A 128 -6.49 -10.62 -2.73
C ASP A 128 -5.20 -11.05 -3.42
N ILE A 129 -4.07 -10.42 -3.10
CA ILE A 129 -2.75 -10.86 -3.60
C ILE A 129 -2.44 -12.27 -3.12
N ARG A 130 -2.62 -12.56 -1.82
CA ARG A 130 -2.46 -13.92 -1.27
C ARG A 130 -3.36 -14.93 -1.96
N TYR A 131 -4.62 -14.56 -2.21
CA TYR A 131 -5.55 -15.42 -2.92
C TYR A 131 -5.10 -15.67 -4.36
N MET A 132 -4.59 -14.66 -5.08
CA MET A 132 -4.07 -14.82 -6.44
C MET A 132 -2.84 -15.71 -6.50
N GLU A 133 -1.92 -15.58 -5.55
CA GLU A 133 -0.75 -16.45 -5.41
C GLU A 133 -1.16 -17.91 -5.18
N LEU A 134 -2.08 -18.16 -4.25
CA LEU A 134 -2.55 -19.51 -3.91
C LEU A 134 -3.38 -20.14 -5.03
N ALA A 135 -4.26 -19.36 -5.66
CA ALA A 135 -5.19 -19.85 -6.68
C ALA A 135 -4.55 -19.96 -8.08
N ASN A 136 -3.25 -19.65 -8.23
CA ASN A 136 -2.58 -19.52 -9.53
C ASN A 136 -3.44 -18.72 -10.53
N LYS A 137 -3.86 -17.51 -10.12
CA LYS A 137 -4.66 -16.60 -10.96
C LYS A 137 -3.82 -15.49 -11.60
N LEU A 138 -2.50 -15.53 -11.43
CA LEU A 138 -1.59 -14.64 -12.14
C LEU A 138 -1.66 -14.92 -13.65
N ASN A 139 -1.26 -13.94 -14.45
CA ASN A 139 -1.38 -14.05 -15.90
C ASN A 139 -0.24 -14.94 -16.44
N TYR A 140 -0.55 -16.18 -16.82
CA TYR A 140 0.44 -17.12 -17.37
C TYR A 140 0.42 -17.10 -18.91
N PRO A 141 1.59 -17.10 -19.57
CA PRO A 141 1.64 -17.21 -21.03
C PRO A 141 1.16 -18.57 -21.55
N SER A 142 1.21 -19.63 -20.72
CA SER A 142 0.66 -20.95 -21.03
C SER A 142 0.44 -21.77 -19.75
N SER A 143 -0.35 -22.84 -19.85
CA SER A 143 -0.59 -23.80 -18.75
C SER A 143 0.66 -24.59 -18.33
N GLY A 144 1.75 -24.51 -19.11
CA GLY A 144 3.02 -25.18 -18.85
C GLY A 144 3.89 -24.51 -17.78
N TYR A 145 3.56 -23.29 -17.35
CA TYR A 145 4.31 -22.56 -16.34
C TYR A 145 3.60 -22.53 -14.98
N LYS A 146 4.36 -22.33 -13.91
CA LYS A 146 3.87 -22.03 -12.56
C LYS A 146 4.65 -20.86 -11.96
N LEU A 147 4.06 -20.20 -10.96
CA LEU A 147 4.75 -19.14 -10.22
C LEU A 147 5.96 -19.72 -9.48
N LYS A 148 7.13 -19.10 -9.64
CA LYS A 148 8.33 -19.40 -8.85
C LYS A 148 8.41 -18.48 -7.64
N GLU A 149 8.38 -17.17 -7.88
CA GLU A 149 8.48 -16.14 -6.84
C GLU A 149 7.99 -14.78 -7.36
N ILE A 150 7.46 -13.95 -6.45
CA ILE A 150 7.27 -12.52 -6.69
C ILE A 150 8.60 -11.82 -6.36
N THR A 151 9.06 -10.98 -7.27
CA THR A 151 10.38 -10.33 -7.19
C THR A 151 10.30 -8.82 -7.39
N ALA A 152 9.15 -8.29 -7.78
CA ALA A 152 8.95 -6.86 -7.96
C ALA A 152 7.47 -6.53 -7.79
N PHE A 153 7.17 -5.26 -7.55
CA PHE A 153 5.80 -4.77 -7.62
C PHE A 153 5.77 -3.27 -7.86
N LYS A 154 4.67 -2.80 -8.45
CA LYS A 154 4.40 -1.39 -8.65
C LYS A 154 3.04 -1.04 -8.07
N ILE A 155 3.02 -0.11 -7.13
CA ILE A 155 1.82 0.44 -6.52
C ILE A 155 1.46 1.73 -7.24
N PHE A 156 0.17 1.93 -7.52
CA PHE A 156 -0.39 3.17 -8.03
C PHE A 156 -1.43 3.66 -7.02
N ILE A 157 -1.18 4.82 -6.42
CA ILE A 157 -2.04 5.41 -5.41
C ILE A 157 -2.68 6.66 -6.02
N TYR A 158 -4.00 6.65 -6.12
CA TYR A 158 -4.79 7.77 -6.61
C TYR A 158 -5.35 8.52 -5.41
N HIS A 159 -4.90 9.76 -5.23
CA HIS A 159 -5.29 10.58 -4.09
C HIS A 159 -6.79 10.91 -4.14
N ARG A 160 -7.39 11.07 -2.95
CA ARG A 160 -8.76 11.59 -2.79
C ARG A 160 -8.76 12.62 -1.68
N ASP A 161 -9.67 13.58 -1.78
CA ASP A 161 -9.78 14.70 -0.84
C ASP A 161 -10.55 14.36 0.46
N HIS A 162 -10.69 13.06 0.78
CA HIS A 162 -11.37 12.61 2.00
C HIS A 162 -10.34 12.09 3.00
N THR A 163 -10.58 12.33 4.29
CA THR A 163 -9.76 11.77 5.38
C THR A 163 -9.86 10.25 5.42
N LEU A 164 -8.76 9.60 5.82
CA LEU A 164 -8.74 8.16 6.04
C LEU A 164 -9.43 7.82 7.38
N GLY A 165 -10.38 6.88 7.35
CA GLY A 165 -11.19 6.52 8.50
C GLY A 165 -12.45 7.37 8.62
N ASP A 166 -13.16 7.17 9.74
CA ASP A 166 -14.46 7.78 9.97
C ASP A 166 -14.23 9.21 10.47
N SER A 167 -14.12 10.16 9.54
CA SER A 167 -14.30 11.57 9.88
C SER A 167 -15.77 11.85 10.10
N GLU A 168 -16.11 12.62 11.13
CA GLU A 168 -17.42 13.28 11.18
C GLU A 168 -17.65 13.96 9.83
N ALA A 169 -18.70 13.56 9.10
CA ALA A 169 -19.05 14.25 7.87
C ALA A 169 -19.40 15.69 8.24
N VAL A 170 -18.50 16.62 7.90
CA VAL A 170 -18.72 18.04 8.15
C VAL A 170 -19.78 18.52 7.18
N ILE A 171 -20.97 18.77 7.70
CA ILE A 171 -22.08 19.29 6.89
C ILE A 171 -21.71 20.71 6.44
N PRO A 172 -21.91 21.07 5.16
CA PRO A 172 -21.75 22.45 4.71
C PRO A 172 -22.52 23.42 5.62
N LYS A 173 -21.84 24.52 6.02
CA LYS A 173 -22.37 25.52 6.96
C LYS A 173 -23.80 25.97 6.60
N ILE A 174 -24.07 26.16 5.31
CA ILE A 174 -25.39 26.58 4.80
C ILE A 174 -26.51 25.58 5.09
N ILE A 175 -26.23 24.27 5.07
CA ILE A 175 -27.21 23.22 5.40
C ILE A 175 -27.37 23.12 6.92
N ARG A 176 -26.25 23.18 7.66
CA ARG A 176 -26.25 23.15 9.12
C ARG A 176 -27.07 24.30 9.72
N GLU A 177 -26.95 25.49 9.14
CA GLU A 177 -27.62 26.70 9.62
C GLU A 177 -29.09 26.80 9.15
N ASN A 178 -29.43 26.38 7.93
CA ASN A 178 -30.81 26.45 7.44
C ASN A 178 -31.72 25.31 7.94
N LYS A 179 -31.15 24.14 8.23
CA LYS A 179 -31.93 22.92 8.53
C LYS A 179 -31.65 22.36 9.93
N HIS A 180 -30.80 23.01 10.72
CA HIS A 180 -30.41 22.58 12.08
C HIS A 180 -29.91 21.12 12.14
N VAL A 181 -29.23 20.66 11.09
CA VAL A 181 -28.73 19.28 11.00
C VAL A 181 -27.38 19.20 11.70
N ILE A 182 -27.22 18.26 12.63
CA ILE A 182 -25.94 17.95 13.28
C ILE A 182 -25.06 17.08 12.38
N ASN A 183 -23.73 17.16 12.54
CA ASN A 183 -22.81 16.27 11.82
C ASN A 183 -23.20 14.80 12.05
N PHE A 184 -23.03 13.97 11.03
CA PHE A 184 -23.30 12.54 11.16
C PHE A 184 -22.14 11.88 11.92
N PRO A 185 -22.37 11.38 13.15
CA PRO A 185 -21.38 10.57 13.84
C PRO A 185 -21.29 9.21 13.15
N ASN A 186 -20.08 8.67 13.03
CA ASN A 186 -19.82 7.32 12.51
C ASN A 186 -20.46 7.04 11.13
N THR A 187 -19.94 7.69 10.10
CA THR A 187 -20.37 7.48 8.71
C THR A 187 -20.02 6.10 8.17
N ASN A 188 -19.28 5.28 8.92
CA ASN A 188 -18.69 4.02 8.49
C ASN A 188 -17.88 4.18 7.19
N ASN A 189 -17.21 5.32 7.04
CA ASN A 189 -16.48 5.72 5.83
C ASN A 189 -17.36 5.83 4.56
N LYS A 190 -18.66 6.09 4.71
CA LYS A 190 -19.56 6.37 3.58
C LYS A 190 -19.60 7.87 3.31
N CYS A 191 -19.54 8.27 2.04
CA CYS A 191 -19.78 9.67 1.67
C CYS A 191 -21.27 10.01 1.87
N VAL A 192 -21.59 10.69 2.98
CA VAL A 192 -22.98 11.04 3.33
C VAL A 192 -23.57 12.13 2.40
N PHE A 193 -22.72 12.91 1.74
CA PHE A 193 -23.12 14.01 0.86
C PHE A 193 -22.86 13.80 -0.64
N HIS A 194 -22.48 12.60 -1.07
CA HIS A 194 -22.18 12.36 -2.49
C HIS A 194 -23.39 12.60 -3.42
N CYS A 195 -24.61 12.49 -2.88
CA CYS A 195 -25.86 12.66 -3.64
C CYS A 195 -26.42 14.10 -3.62
N ILE A 196 -25.71 15.08 -3.02
CA ILE A 196 -26.11 16.50 -3.03
C ILE A 196 -25.22 17.34 -3.97
N ALA A 197 -24.34 16.67 -4.75
CA ALA A 197 -23.55 17.30 -5.81
C ALA A 197 -24.31 17.31 -7.14
#